data_AF-A0A164MBH9-F1
#
_entry.id   AF-A0A164MBH9-F1
#
_cell.length_a   1.000
_cell.length_b   1.000
_cell.length_c   1.000
_cell.angle_alpha   90.00
_cell.angle_beta   90.00
_cell.angle_gamma   90.00
#
_symmetry.space_group_name_H-M   'P 1'
#
loop_
_entity.id
_entity.type
_entity.pdbx_description
1 polymer ?
#
loop_
_entity_poly.entity_id
_entity_poly.type
_entity_poly.pdbx_seq_one_letter_code
_entity_poly.pdbx_strand_id
1 'polypeptide(L)'
;MPSCLTYVVLVVCWLSITGASSAIHPPESVQRSPTTESLLMAKFDEMDAKLRDQELRLQNHASQIVSLREEIQRLESILHNNNLKSQNKAVFSPRTCQEALDSGLPEFSQSGMYWIDPDGVGIGDGSIYVYCDMTTGITAVGHDSESTITIPKCPDAGCYSRPIVYSNSTIRQLKALTEISAECYQSIQVNCIGGPFTVEDIDYAWWNDIEDKKQNFWSGSDETAHICQCAIDGNCILPELPCNCDANVAVPLSDNGEITLKRVLPVTRLNFGHTSYVGGSHTLGKLECVGKSAEANVPTSCLDLWRTGYLLNGLTRSAARNFVGLLWLRIMYVVFPQPGTPFTHSITGGLFSSKSFIRSKVAPLELKVRPLPNEAP
;
A
#
# COMPACT_ATOMS: atom_id res chain seq x y z
N MET A 1 -26.38 -45.19 34.02
CA MET A 1 -26.94 -45.64 35.32
C MET A 1 -25.96 -45.22 36.42
N PRO A 2 -26.43 -44.82 37.61
CA PRO A 2 -26.90 -43.48 38.00
C PRO A 2 -25.81 -42.73 38.79
N SER A 3 -25.80 -41.39 38.84
CA SER A 3 -26.46 -40.55 39.86
C SER A 3 -26.13 -40.95 41.31
N CYS A 4 -25.45 -40.09 42.07
CA CYS A 4 -26.08 -39.29 43.14
C CYS A 4 -25.05 -38.69 44.11
N LEU A 5 -25.42 -37.48 44.55
CA LEU A 5 -24.83 -36.70 45.64
C LEU A 5 -24.81 -37.46 46.96
N THR A 6 -23.88 -37.09 47.87
CA THR A 6 -24.24 -36.75 49.26
C THR A 6 -23.12 -36.00 50.02
N TYR A 7 -23.47 -34.77 50.43
CA TYR A 7 -23.16 -34.03 51.67
C TYR A 7 -21.84 -34.25 52.43
N VAL A 8 -21.08 -33.16 52.60
CA VAL A 8 -20.08 -32.99 53.66
C VAL A 8 -20.63 -32.05 54.73
N VAL A 9 -20.78 -32.58 55.94
CA VAL A 9 -21.11 -31.89 57.18
C VAL A 9 -19.81 -31.30 57.74
N LEU A 10 -19.73 -29.98 57.90
CA LEU A 10 -18.64 -29.32 58.60
C LEU A 10 -19.04 -29.07 60.06
N VAL A 11 -18.35 -29.80 60.94
CA VAL A 11 -18.44 -29.74 62.39
C VAL A 11 -17.72 -28.50 62.90
N VAL A 12 -18.44 -27.66 63.65
CA VAL A 12 -17.91 -26.51 64.37
C VAL A 12 -17.18 -27.00 65.62
N CYS A 13 -15.90 -26.66 65.77
CA CYS A 13 -15.13 -26.96 66.98
C CYS A 13 -14.74 -25.63 67.65
N TRP A 14 -15.32 -25.38 68.83
CA TRP A 14 -14.89 -24.33 69.76
C TRP A 14 -13.72 -24.85 70.59
N LEU A 15 -12.65 -24.05 70.72
CA LEU A 15 -11.69 -24.20 71.81
C LEU A 15 -11.36 -22.81 72.38
N SER A 16 -11.68 -22.68 73.65
CA SER A 16 -11.57 -21.51 74.52
C SER A 16 -10.13 -21.22 74.91
N ILE A 17 -9.77 -19.94 75.03
CA ILE A 17 -8.59 -19.49 75.79
C ILE A 17 -9.08 -18.51 76.87
N THR A 18 -8.67 -18.78 78.10
CA THR A 18 -9.10 -18.15 79.35
C THR A 18 -8.35 -16.85 79.66
N GLY A 19 -9.11 -15.79 80.01
CA GLY A 19 -8.96 -14.99 81.23
C GLY A 19 -7.85 -13.94 81.35
N ALA A 20 -8.25 -12.66 81.44
CA ALA A 20 -8.01 -11.78 82.61
C ALA A 20 -8.75 -10.43 82.44
N SER A 21 -9.57 -10.07 83.43
CA SER A 21 -10.29 -8.79 83.53
C SER A 21 -9.44 -7.69 84.16
N SER A 22 -9.60 -6.44 83.70
CA SER A 22 -9.56 -5.23 84.54
C SER A 22 -10.27 -4.08 83.81
N ALA A 23 -11.12 -3.37 84.55
CA ALA A 23 -12.11 -2.39 84.07
C ALA A 23 -11.55 -0.97 83.91
N ILE A 24 -12.12 -0.17 82.99
CA ILE A 24 -11.96 1.29 82.92
C ILE A 24 -13.33 1.94 82.54
N HIS A 25 -13.71 2.96 83.31
CA HIS A 25 -14.96 3.75 83.25
C HIS A 25 -15.06 4.73 82.05
N PRO A 26 -16.27 5.21 81.67
CA PRO A 26 -16.51 6.17 80.59
C PRO A 26 -16.60 7.63 81.07
N PRO A 27 -16.43 8.63 80.17
CA PRO A 27 -17.49 9.63 79.89
C PRO A 27 -17.43 10.10 78.40
N GLU A 28 -18.26 10.93 77.76
CA GLU A 28 -19.33 11.88 78.10
C GLU A 28 -20.08 12.21 76.77
N SER A 29 -21.36 12.56 76.80
CA SER A 29 -22.16 12.90 75.60
C SER A 29 -22.01 14.38 75.20
N VAL A 30 -21.53 14.65 73.97
CA VAL A 30 -21.44 15.99 73.38
C VAL A 30 -22.74 16.32 72.62
N GLN A 31 -23.52 17.30 73.10
CA GLN A 31 -24.64 17.89 72.34
C GLN A 31 -24.10 18.85 71.27
N ARG A 32 -24.35 18.54 69.98
CA ARG A 32 -23.96 19.36 68.82
C ARG A 32 -25.09 20.35 68.47
N SER A 33 -24.75 21.57 68.06
CA SER A 33 -25.73 22.65 67.84
C SER A 33 -26.63 22.41 66.61
N PRO A 34 -27.93 22.79 66.66
CA PRO A 34 -28.94 22.46 65.64
C PRO A 34 -28.68 23.06 64.25
N THR A 35 -27.74 23.99 64.12
CA THR A 35 -27.36 24.61 62.84
C THR A 35 -26.35 23.80 62.04
N THR A 36 -25.58 22.91 62.68
CA THR A 36 -24.59 22.07 61.99
C THR A 36 -25.19 20.79 61.40
N GLU A 37 -26.20 20.23 62.06
CA GLU A 37 -26.90 19.03 61.62
C GLU A 37 -27.81 19.33 60.41
N SER A 38 -28.50 20.48 60.41
CA SER A 38 -29.31 20.93 59.28
C SER A 38 -28.48 21.23 58.02
N LEU A 39 -27.30 21.83 58.16
CA LEU A 39 -26.37 22.05 57.05
C LEU A 39 -25.80 20.74 56.49
N LEU A 40 -25.53 19.77 57.37
CA LEU A 40 -25.03 18.46 56.97
C LEU A 40 -26.10 17.66 56.21
N MET A 41 -27.35 17.70 56.68
CA MET A 41 -28.49 17.09 55.99
C MET A 41 -28.72 17.72 54.61
N ALA A 42 -28.67 19.06 54.49
CA ALA A 42 -28.81 19.73 53.20
C ALA A 42 -27.72 19.33 52.19
N LYS A 43 -26.47 19.14 52.65
CA LYS A 43 -25.38 18.63 51.80
C LYS A 43 -25.56 17.16 51.41
N PHE A 44 -26.13 16.34 52.30
CA PHE A 44 -26.44 14.94 52.01
C PHE A 44 -27.53 14.85 50.94
N ASP A 45 -28.59 15.66 51.05
CA ASP A 45 -29.66 15.74 50.04
C ASP A 45 -29.14 16.23 48.68
N GLU A 46 -28.23 17.21 48.67
CA GLU A 46 -27.57 17.69 47.45
C GLU A 46 -26.72 16.59 46.80
N MET A 47 -25.96 15.83 47.61
CA MET A 47 -25.13 14.73 47.13
C MET A 47 -25.98 13.58 46.58
N ASP A 48 -27.06 13.23 47.25
CA ASP A 48 -28.02 12.22 46.81
C ASP A 48 -28.72 12.63 45.50
N ALA A 49 -29.04 13.92 45.33
CA ALA A 49 -29.57 14.45 44.08
C ALA A 49 -28.55 14.33 42.94
N LYS A 50 -27.27 14.64 43.19
CA LYS A 50 -26.18 14.46 42.21
C LYS A 50 -25.96 12.99 41.87
N LEU A 51 -26.07 12.09 42.84
CA LEU A 51 -25.89 10.66 42.64
C LEU A 51 -27.02 10.08 41.77
N ARG A 52 -28.26 10.53 41.98
CA ARG A 52 -29.40 10.21 41.10
C ARG A 52 -29.24 10.76 39.68
N ASP A 53 -28.73 11.98 39.51
CA ASP A 53 -28.43 12.54 38.18
C ASP A 53 -27.35 11.73 37.46
N GLN A 54 -26.28 11.33 38.17
CA GLN A 54 -25.24 10.49 37.60
C GLN A 54 -25.75 9.11 37.19
N GLU A 55 -26.60 8.48 37.99
CA GLU A 55 -27.22 7.19 37.65
C GLU A 55 -28.05 7.29 36.37
N LEU A 56 -28.83 8.37 36.20
CA LEU A 56 -29.60 8.60 34.99
C LEU A 56 -28.71 8.80 33.76
N ARG A 57 -27.58 9.52 33.90
CA ARG A 57 -26.59 9.66 32.82
C ARG A 57 -25.94 8.32 32.47
N LEU A 58 -25.62 7.49 33.46
CA LEU A 58 -25.07 6.16 33.26
C LEU A 58 -26.05 5.26 32.50
N GLN A 59 -27.34 5.29 32.85
CA GLN A 59 -28.38 4.56 32.13
C GLN A 59 -28.55 5.05 30.68
N ASN A 60 -28.48 6.36 30.45
CA ASN A 60 -28.52 6.94 29.12
C ASN A 60 -27.28 6.56 28.27
N HIS A 61 -26.08 6.55 28.86
CA HIS A 61 -24.89 6.08 28.15
C HIS A 61 -24.95 4.57 27.88
N ALA A 62 -25.49 3.78 28.81
CA ALA A 62 -25.66 2.35 28.63
C ALA A 62 -26.61 2.03 27.46
N SER A 63 -27.71 2.77 27.31
CA SER A 63 -28.62 2.61 26.17
C SER A 63 -27.96 2.99 24.83
N GLN A 64 -27.17 4.07 24.81
CA GLN A 64 -26.40 4.47 23.63
C GLN A 64 -25.37 3.41 23.22
N ILE A 65 -24.68 2.79 24.17
CA ILE A 65 -23.70 1.72 23.90
C ILE A 65 -24.39 0.50 23.26
N VAL A 66 -25.58 0.13 23.75
CA VAL A 66 -26.35 -0.98 23.16
C VAL A 66 -26.75 -0.65 21.72
N SER A 67 -27.26 0.56 21.46
CA SER A 67 -27.62 1.00 20.10
C SER A 67 -26.41 0.98 19.15
N LEU A 68 -25.26 1.49 19.59
CA LEU A 68 -24.03 1.48 18.79
C LEU A 68 -23.55 0.05 18.51
N ARG A 69 -23.68 -0.86 19.49
CA ARG A 69 -23.32 -2.27 19.29
C ARG A 69 -24.21 -2.94 18.23
N GLU A 70 -25.51 -2.66 18.24
CA GLU A 70 -26.42 -3.17 17.21
C GLU A 70 -26.08 -2.65 15.81
N GLU A 71 -25.67 -1.38 15.71
CA GLU A 71 -25.26 -0.78 14.44
C GLU A 71 -23.95 -1.37 13.92
N ILE A 72 -22.96 -1.57 14.80
CA ILE A 72 -21.72 -2.29 14.47
C ILE A 72 -22.04 -3.69 13.93
N GLN A 73 -22.93 -4.42 14.60
CA GLN A 73 -23.28 -5.78 14.20
C GLN A 73 -24.01 -5.83 12.85
N ARG A 74 -24.81 -4.81 12.51
CA ARG A 74 -25.40 -4.66 11.18
C ARG A 74 -24.33 -4.38 10.12
N LEU A 75 -23.40 -3.46 10.38
CA LEU A 75 -22.31 -3.12 9.46
C LEU A 75 -21.40 -4.34 9.20
N GLU A 76 -21.08 -5.11 10.23
CA GLU A 76 -20.33 -6.36 10.10
C GLU A 76 -21.04 -7.37 9.21
N SER A 77 -22.37 -7.50 9.32
CA SER A 77 -23.15 -8.42 8.47
C SER A 77 -23.16 -7.99 6.99
N ILE A 78 -23.22 -6.67 6.72
CA ILE A 78 -23.13 -6.12 5.36
C ILE A 78 -21.76 -6.40 4.78
N LEU A 79 -20.70 -6.16 5.54
CA LEU A 79 -19.33 -6.45 5.13
C LEU A 79 -19.13 -7.93 4.83
N HIS A 80 -19.65 -8.82 5.69
CA HIS A 80 -19.57 -10.27 5.50
C HIS A 80 -20.31 -10.73 4.24
N ASN A 81 -21.52 -10.22 3.99
CA ASN A 81 -22.29 -10.53 2.79
C ASN A 81 -21.60 -10.03 1.50
N ASN A 82 -21.00 -8.85 1.54
CA ASN A 82 -20.20 -8.33 0.42
C ASN A 82 -18.95 -9.18 0.19
N ASN A 83 -18.29 -9.64 1.27
CA ASN A 83 -17.14 -10.52 1.19
C ASN A 83 -17.52 -11.89 0.60
N LEU A 84 -18.63 -12.51 1.02
CA LEU A 84 -19.13 -13.77 0.44
C LEU A 84 -19.51 -13.65 -1.04
N LYS A 85 -20.09 -12.51 -1.46
CA LYS A 85 -20.32 -12.22 -2.88
C LYS A 85 -19.00 -12.06 -3.65
N SER A 86 -17.98 -11.50 -3.01
CA SER A 86 -16.63 -11.35 -3.57
C SER A 86 -15.84 -12.66 -3.60
N GLN A 87 -16.09 -13.61 -2.68
CA GLN A 87 -15.36 -14.88 -2.56
C GLN A 87 -15.76 -15.89 -3.65
N ASN A 88 -16.95 -15.75 -4.25
CA ASN A 88 -17.47 -16.64 -5.29
C ASN A 88 -17.16 -16.18 -6.73
N LYS A 89 -16.54 -15.01 -6.90
CA LYS A 89 -15.99 -14.54 -8.17
C LYS A 89 -14.48 -14.47 -7.95
N ALA A 90 -13.68 -15.23 -8.69
CA ALA A 90 -12.25 -14.98 -8.70
C ALA A 90 -12.07 -13.51 -9.11
N VAL A 91 -11.77 -12.63 -8.15
CA VAL A 91 -11.68 -11.19 -8.39
C VAL A 91 -10.48 -11.01 -9.29
N PHE A 92 -10.75 -10.78 -10.57
CA PHE A 92 -9.74 -10.35 -11.51
C PHE A 92 -9.38 -8.91 -11.11
N SER A 93 -8.27 -8.78 -10.40
CA SER A 93 -7.60 -7.50 -10.18
C SER A 93 -6.49 -7.40 -11.22
N PRO A 94 -6.61 -6.52 -12.23
CA PRO A 94 -5.57 -6.33 -13.23
C PRO A 94 -4.32 -5.70 -12.60
N ARG A 95 -3.12 -6.04 -13.09
CA ARG A 95 -1.87 -5.46 -12.57
C ARG A 95 -1.61 -4.06 -13.09
N THR A 96 -2.11 -3.74 -14.29
CA THR A 96 -2.00 -2.43 -14.93
C THR A 96 -3.30 -2.08 -15.65
N CYS A 97 -3.48 -0.81 -16.01
CA CYS A 97 -4.60 -0.41 -16.87
C CYS A 97 -4.53 -1.06 -18.26
N GLN A 98 -3.33 -1.35 -18.77
CA GLN A 98 -3.16 -2.13 -19.99
C GLN A 98 -3.73 -3.55 -19.85
N GLU A 99 -3.48 -4.23 -18.74
CA GLU A 99 -4.06 -5.56 -18.49
C GLU A 99 -5.59 -5.49 -18.33
N ALA A 100 -6.08 -4.44 -17.68
CA ALA A 100 -7.51 -4.18 -17.55
C ALA A 100 -8.17 -4.01 -18.92
N LEU A 101 -7.57 -3.20 -19.80
CA LEU A 101 -8.02 -2.98 -21.18
C LEU A 101 -7.99 -4.29 -21.99
N ASP A 102 -6.88 -5.01 -21.94
CA ASP A 102 -6.69 -6.27 -22.70
C ASP A 102 -7.65 -7.39 -22.24
N SER A 103 -8.22 -7.29 -21.04
CA SER A 103 -9.18 -8.27 -20.52
C SER A 103 -10.50 -8.30 -21.31
N GLY A 104 -10.85 -7.19 -21.98
CA GLY A 104 -12.12 -7.03 -22.68
C GLY A 104 -13.37 -7.10 -21.79
N LEU A 105 -13.22 -7.03 -20.46
CA LEU A 105 -14.34 -7.09 -19.54
C LEU A 105 -15.16 -5.79 -19.61
N PRO A 106 -16.51 -5.86 -19.55
CA PRO A 106 -17.37 -4.67 -19.60
C PRO A 106 -17.08 -3.63 -18.51
N GLU A 107 -16.51 -4.06 -17.38
CA GLU A 107 -16.09 -3.20 -16.26
C GLU A 107 -14.98 -2.22 -16.66
N PHE A 108 -14.11 -2.59 -17.60
CA PHE A 108 -12.98 -1.80 -18.09
C PHE A 108 -13.26 -1.21 -19.48
N SER A 109 -14.53 -0.94 -19.78
CA SER A 109 -14.96 -0.42 -21.10
C SER A 109 -14.86 1.11 -21.23
N GLN A 110 -14.59 1.84 -20.15
CA GLN A 110 -14.53 3.30 -20.14
C GLN A 110 -13.32 3.78 -19.34
N SER A 111 -12.72 4.91 -19.74
CA SER A 111 -11.66 5.54 -18.96
C SER A 111 -12.21 6.05 -17.63
N GLY A 112 -11.43 5.91 -16.55
CA GLY A 112 -11.92 6.18 -15.21
C GLY A 112 -10.95 5.76 -14.11
N MET A 113 -11.40 5.84 -12.86
CA MET A 113 -10.59 5.41 -11.72
C MET A 113 -10.82 3.92 -11.42
N TYR A 114 -9.75 3.16 -11.29
CA TYR A 114 -9.80 1.72 -11.08
C TYR A 114 -8.78 1.27 -10.03
N TRP A 115 -9.10 0.15 -9.38
CA TRP A 115 -8.14 -0.58 -8.56
C TRP A 115 -7.30 -1.47 -9.45
N ILE A 116 -5.98 -1.36 -9.32
CA ILE A 116 -5.01 -2.26 -9.95
C ILE A 116 -4.05 -2.79 -8.90
N ASP A 117 -3.42 -3.92 -9.19
CA ASP A 117 -2.47 -4.56 -8.28
C ASP A 117 -1.13 -4.88 -8.97
N PRO A 118 -0.26 -3.87 -9.16
CA PRO A 118 1.00 -4.03 -9.90
C PRO A 118 1.93 -5.12 -9.36
N ASP A 119 2.14 -5.24 -8.06
CA ASP A 119 2.98 -6.32 -7.48
C ASP A 119 2.27 -7.69 -7.44
N GLY A 120 0.94 -7.69 -7.49
CA GLY A 120 0.09 -8.84 -7.79
C GLY A 120 -0.72 -9.30 -6.58
N VAL A 121 -1.90 -9.88 -6.86
CA VAL A 121 -2.88 -10.23 -5.81
C VAL A 121 -2.29 -11.12 -4.72
N GLY A 122 -2.26 -10.59 -3.49
CA GLY A 122 -1.76 -11.27 -2.30
C GLY A 122 -0.24 -11.29 -2.19
N ILE A 123 0.47 -10.50 -2.99
CA ILE A 123 1.92 -10.29 -2.95
C ILE A 123 2.17 -8.87 -2.46
N GLY A 124 3.14 -8.68 -1.56
CA GLY A 124 3.59 -7.34 -1.20
C GLY A 124 2.52 -6.48 -0.52
N ASP A 125 2.19 -5.35 -1.13
CA ASP A 125 1.28 -4.34 -0.59
C ASP A 125 -0.11 -4.46 -1.24
N GLY A 126 -1.13 -3.80 -0.68
CA GLY A 126 -2.47 -3.83 -1.28
C GLY A 126 -2.56 -3.09 -2.62
N SER A 127 -3.65 -3.34 -3.36
CA SER A 127 -3.97 -2.67 -4.63
C SER A 127 -3.95 -1.14 -4.50
N ILE A 128 -3.64 -0.46 -5.60
CA ILE A 128 -3.59 1.00 -5.70
C ILE A 128 -4.76 1.53 -6.55
N TYR A 129 -5.19 2.76 -6.27
CA TYR A 129 -6.32 3.40 -6.96
C TYR A 129 -5.82 4.48 -7.92
N VAL A 130 -5.95 4.23 -9.21
CA VAL A 130 -5.30 4.99 -10.30
C VAL A 130 -6.30 5.36 -11.38
N TYR A 131 -5.94 6.34 -12.21
CA TYR A 131 -6.72 6.63 -13.41
C TYR A 131 -6.24 5.74 -14.56
N CYS A 132 -7.18 5.04 -15.19
CA CYS A 132 -6.93 4.28 -16.41
C CYS A 132 -7.55 5.00 -17.61
N ASP A 133 -6.74 5.30 -18.61
CA ASP A 133 -7.27 5.61 -19.93
C ASP A 133 -7.48 4.31 -20.70
N MET A 134 -8.73 3.84 -20.77
CA MET A 134 -9.09 2.61 -21.47
C MET A 134 -9.10 2.77 -23.00
N THR A 135 -8.81 3.97 -23.53
CA THR A 135 -8.59 4.14 -24.97
C THR A 135 -7.18 3.70 -25.37
N THR A 136 -6.20 3.95 -24.49
CA THR A 136 -4.76 3.78 -24.77
C THR A 136 -4.09 2.73 -23.90
N GLY A 137 -4.68 2.37 -22.76
CA GLY A 137 -4.10 1.49 -21.75
C GLY A 137 -3.20 2.21 -20.73
N ILE A 138 -3.15 3.54 -20.75
CA ILE A 138 -2.31 4.33 -19.83
C ILE A 138 -2.81 4.17 -18.39
N THR A 139 -1.86 3.91 -17.49
CA THR A 139 -2.00 3.98 -16.04
C THR A 139 -1.43 5.30 -15.54
N ALA A 140 -2.29 6.20 -15.09
CA ALA A 140 -1.90 7.51 -14.55
C ALA A 140 -2.05 7.55 -13.03
N VAL A 141 -0.94 7.76 -12.32
CA VAL A 141 -0.89 7.84 -10.85
C VAL A 141 -0.69 9.28 -10.40
N GLY A 142 -1.67 9.80 -9.67
CA GLY A 142 -1.67 11.17 -9.16
C GLY A 142 -0.94 11.35 -7.83
N HIS A 143 -0.63 12.61 -7.52
CA HIS A 143 0.06 13.03 -6.30
C HIS A 143 -0.35 14.44 -5.84
N ASP A 144 0.14 14.87 -4.69
CA ASP A 144 -0.23 16.12 -4.02
C ASP A 144 0.41 17.41 -4.60
N SER A 145 1.04 17.33 -5.77
CA SER A 145 1.90 18.40 -6.31
C SER A 145 1.72 18.62 -7.82
N GLU A 146 0.52 18.30 -8.34
CA GLU A 146 0.17 18.44 -9.75
C GLU A 146 -0.15 19.89 -10.15
N SER A 147 -0.47 20.76 -9.19
CA SER A 147 -0.66 22.18 -9.44
C SER A 147 0.67 22.93 -9.51
N THR A 148 0.69 24.08 -10.17
CA THR A 148 1.86 24.98 -10.16
C THR A 148 2.10 25.53 -8.76
N ILE A 149 3.31 25.33 -8.24
CA ILE A 149 3.73 25.78 -6.91
C ILE A 149 4.87 26.79 -7.06
N THR A 150 4.74 27.93 -6.40
CA THR A 150 5.76 28.97 -6.37
C THR A 150 7.02 28.52 -5.62
N ILE A 151 8.18 28.77 -6.20
CA ILE A 151 9.48 28.55 -5.55
C ILE A 151 9.76 29.75 -4.63
N PRO A 152 9.82 29.57 -3.30
CA PRO A 152 10.11 30.65 -2.37
C PRO A 152 11.57 31.12 -2.50
N LYS A 153 11.89 32.22 -1.82
CA LYS A 153 13.27 32.66 -1.67
C LYS A 153 14.09 31.58 -0.96
N CYS A 154 15.14 31.14 -1.62
CA CYS A 154 16.02 30.07 -1.19
C CYS A 154 17.45 30.32 -1.70
N PRO A 155 18.30 30.99 -0.90
CA PRO A 155 19.66 31.31 -1.31
C PRO A 155 20.58 30.07 -1.40
N ASP A 156 20.44 29.14 -0.45
CA ASP A 156 21.30 27.96 -0.35
C ASP A 156 20.81 26.83 -1.28
N ALA A 157 21.71 25.94 -1.71
CA ALA A 157 21.39 24.82 -2.56
C ALA A 157 20.32 23.91 -1.93
N GLY A 158 19.21 23.68 -2.65
CA GLY A 158 18.10 22.83 -2.21
C GLY A 158 17.41 23.21 -0.90
N CYS A 159 17.58 24.45 -0.41
CA CYS A 159 16.96 24.86 0.86
C CYS A 159 15.41 24.92 0.78
N TYR A 160 14.87 25.04 -0.44
CA TYR A 160 13.48 24.73 -0.72
C TYR A 160 13.39 23.31 -1.24
N SER A 161 12.60 22.50 -0.55
CA SER A 161 12.38 21.10 -0.89
C SER A 161 10.90 20.77 -0.82
N ARG A 162 10.38 20.14 -1.87
CA ARG A 162 9.00 19.70 -2.01
C ARG A 162 8.97 18.18 -2.14
N PRO A 163 8.68 17.44 -1.04
CA PRO A 163 8.35 16.03 -1.11
C PRO A 163 7.07 15.82 -1.92
N ILE A 164 7.03 14.76 -2.73
CA ILE A 164 5.89 14.39 -3.57
C ILE A 164 5.17 13.22 -2.92
N VAL A 165 3.89 13.37 -2.62
CA VAL A 165 3.08 12.37 -1.91
C VAL A 165 2.07 11.73 -2.86
N TYR A 166 2.29 10.45 -3.18
CA TYR A 166 1.38 9.61 -3.95
C TYR A 166 0.36 8.94 -3.02
N SER A 167 -0.64 9.69 -2.55
CA SER A 167 -1.53 9.26 -1.44
C SER A 167 -2.28 7.95 -1.64
N ASN A 168 -2.54 7.56 -2.90
CA ASN A 168 -3.26 6.33 -3.25
C ASN A 168 -2.33 5.18 -3.65
N SER A 169 -1.02 5.28 -3.37
CA SER A 169 -0.03 4.29 -3.80
C SER A 169 1.13 4.16 -2.83
N THR A 170 1.73 2.98 -2.78
CA THR A 170 2.99 2.76 -2.04
C THR A 170 4.17 2.78 -3.01
N ILE A 171 5.36 3.16 -2.53
CA ILE A 171 6.59 3.11 -3.34
C ILE A 171 6.83 1.71 -3.92
N ARG A 172 6.46 0.65 -3.20
CA ARG A 172 6.59 -0.73 -3.69
C ARG A 172 5.69 -0.99 -4.90
N GLN A 173 4.43 -0.57 -4.82
CA GLN A 173 3.48 -0.70 -5.93
C GLN A 173 3.90 0.14 -7.14
N LEU A 174 4.42 1.35 -6.93
CA LEU A 174 4.96 2.18 -8.01
C LEU A 174 6.18 1.55 -8.68
N LYS A 175 7.08 0.95 -7.89
CA LYS A 175 8.23 0.21 -8.43
C LYS A 175 7.82 -1.00 -9.25
N ALA A 176 6.81 -1.75 -8.78
CA ALA A 176 6.27 -2.87 -9.52
C ALA A 176 5.60 -2.40 -10.82
N LEU A 177 4.84 -1.31 -10.78
CA LEU A 177 4.20 -0.71 -11.96
C LEU A 177 5.22 -0.32 -13.02
N THR A 178 6.31 0.37 -12.65
CA THR A 178 7.35 0.77 -13.60
C THR A 178 8.16 -0.42 -14.15
N GLU A 179 8.33 -1.49 -13.38
CA GLU A 179 9.00 -2.74 -13.80
C GLU A 179 8.17 -3.53 -14.83
N ILE A 180 6.85 -3.60 -14.64
CA ILE A 180 5.95 -4.39 -15.50
C ILE A 180 5.40 -3.64 -16.71
N SER A 181 5.51 -2.31 -16.74
CA SER A 181 5.08 -1.48 -17.87
C SER A 181 6.16 -1.41 -18.95
N ALA A 182 5.75 -1.27 -20.22
CA ALA A 182 6.70 -1.12 -21.32
C ALA A 182 7.51 0.17 -21.15
N GLU A 183 6.78 1.27 -21.01
CA GLU A 183 7.29 2.63 -20.89
C GLU A 183 6.58 3.34 -19.73
N CYS A 184 7.30 4.26 -19.10
CA CYS A 184 6.73 5.21 -18.15
C CYS A 184 7.38 6.57 -18.35
N TYR A 185 6.59 7.61 -18.17
CA TYR A 185 7.04 8.98 -18.29
C TYR A 185 6.41 9.86 -17.21
N GLN A 186 7.09 10.96 -16.90
CA GLN A 186 6.58 11.97 -15.98
C GLN A 186 7.03 13.35 -16.45
N SER A 187 6.07 14.25 -16.66
CA SER A 187 6.36 15.61 -17.11
C SER A 187 6.78 16.48 -15.95
N ILE A 188 7.72 17.39 -16.22
CA ILE A 188 8.20 18.38 -15.26
C ILE A 188 8.35 19.73 -15.96
N GLN A 189 7.89 20.79 -15.30
CA GLN A 189 8.04 22.15 -15.78
C GLN A 189 8.61 23.01 -14.65
N VAL A 190 9.63 23.79 -14.96
CA VAL A 190 10.21 24.79 -14.07
C VAL A 190 10.20 26.13 -14.77
N ASN A 191 9.47 27.08 -14.21
CA ASN A 191 9.50 28.48 -14.62
C ASN A 191 10.45 29.21 -13.67
N CYS A 192 11.34 30.04 -14.20
CA CYS A 192 12.44 30.65 -13.45
C CYS A 192 12.61 32.13 -13.77
N ILE A 193 13.06 32.89 -12.78
CA ILE A 193 13.47 34.31 -12.90
C ILE A 193 14.80 34.41 -12.14
N GLY A 194 15.90 34.09 -12.82
CA GLY A 194 17.15 33.65 -12.20
C GLY A 194 17.02 32.25 -11.60
N GLY A 195 17.93 31.86 -10.71
CA GLY A 195 17.90 30.52 -10.10
C GLY A 195 18.38 29.42 -11.04
N PRO A 196 19.65 29.48 -11.51
CA PRO A 196 20.28 28.44 -12.30
C PRO A 196 20.26 27.11 -11.56
N PHE A 197 20.18 26.03 -12.31
CA PHE A 197 20.20 24.69 -11.74
C PHE A 197 21.60 24.32 -11.28
N THR A 198 22.64 24.80 -11.97
CA THR A 198 24.05 24.59 -11.59
C THR A 198 24.87 25.87 -11.74
N VAL A 199 25.76 26.14 -10.77
CA VAL A 199 26.76 27.24 -10.82
C VAL A 199 28.09 26.71 -10.30
N GLU A 200 29.17 26.87 -11.07
CA GLU A 200 30.53 26.44 -10.66
C GLU A 200 30.57 24.99 -10.12
N ASP A 201 29.93 24.06 -10.84
CA ASP A 201 29.80 22.63 -10.48
C ASP A 201 29.02 22.35 -9.18
N ILE A 202 28.29 23.34 -8.65
CA ILE A 202 27.38 23.19 -7.53
C ILE A 202 25.94 23.16 -8.06
N ASP A 203 25.25 22.05 -7.82
CA ASP A 203 23.83 21.95 -8.16
C ASP A 203 22.96 22.62 -7.09
N TYR A 204 22.17 23.59 -7.54
CA TYR A 204 21.18 24.30 -6.74
C TYR A 204 19.77 23.73 -6.94
N ALA A 205 19.50 23.07 -8.07
CA ALA A 205 18.24 22.40 -8.33
C ALA A 205 18.47 20.95 -8.77
N TRP A 206 17.64 20.05 -8.24
CA TRP A 206 17.63 18.64 -8.62
C TRP A 206 16.33 17.99 -8.17
N TRP A 207 16.03 16.81 -8.70
CA TRP A 207 14.94 15.98 -8.20
C TRP A 207 15.46 14.67 -7.64
N ASN A 208 14.66 14.01 -6.80
CA ASN A 208 14.99 12.71 -6.24
C ASN A 208 14.17 11.61 -6.91
N ASP A 209 14.83 10.52 -7.25
CA ASP A 209 14.23 9.34 -7.86
C ASP A 209 13.45 8.48 -6.85
N ILE A 210 12.88 7.37 -7.35
CA ILE A 210 12.13 6.39 -6.54
C ILE A 210 12.96 5.79 -5.38
N GLU A 211 14.29 5.81 -5.44
CA GLU A 211 15.20 5.36 -4.38
C GLU A 211 15.79 6.53 -3.58
N ASP A 212 15.19 7.72 -3.68
CA ASP A 212 15.60 8.98 -3.06
C ASP A 212 17.01 9.46 -3.49
N LYS A 213 17.52 9.00 -4.64
CA LYS A 213 18.80 9.44 -5.18
C LYS A 213 18.62 10.68 -6.04
N LYS A 214 19.60 11.58 -5.95
CA LYS A 214 19.63 12.84 -6.69
C LYS A 214 19.80 12.60 -8.20
N GLN A 215 19.02 13.32 -8.99
CA GLN A 215 19.03 13.31 -10.46
C GLN A 215 19.03 14.76 -10.98
N ASN A 216 19.85 15.03 -12.01
CA ASN A 216 20.10 16.38 -12.54
C ASN A 216 19.67 16.57 -14.01
N PHE A 217 19.21 15.51 -14.68
CA PHE A 217 18.59 15.62 -16.01
C PHE A 217 17.11 15.98 -15.83
N TRP A 218 16.62 16.95 -16.60
CA TRP A 218 15.24 17.45 -16.50
C TRP A 218 14.37 17.00 -17.67
N SER A 219 14.95 16.36 -18.69
CA SER A 219 14.22 15.69 -19.76
C SER A 219 15.00 14.50 -20.31
N GLY A 220 14.28 13.54 -20.90
CA GLY A 220 14.84 12.35 -21.52
C GLY A 220 15.21 11.26 -20.52
N SER A 221 16.34 10.59 -20.75
CA SER A 221 16.73 9.38 -20.02
C SER A 221 18.22 9.24 -19.70
N ASP A 222 18.99 10.32 -19.85
CA ASP A 222 20.42 10.32 -19.57
C ASP A 222 20.73 10.79 -18.13
N GLU A 223 20.88 9.84 -17.20
CA GLU A 223 21.25 10.11 -15.80
C GLU A 223 22.63 10.77 -15.65
N THR A 224 23.47 10.74 -16.69
CA THR A 224 24.84 11.27 -16.62
C THR A 224 24.93 12.74 -17.03
N ALA A 225 23.86 13.28 -17.60
CA ALA A 225 23.83 14.62 -18.13
C ALA A 225 23.02 15.57 -17.23
N HIS A 226 23.49 16.81 -17.12
CA HIS A 226 22.64 17.93 -16.74
C HIS A 226 22.06 18.52 -18.02
N ILE A 227 20.79 18.26 -18.30
CA ILE A 227 20.17 18.61 -19.60
C ILE A 227 18.67 18.84 -19.46
N CYS A 228 18.16 19.85 -20.17
CA CYS A 228 16.74 20.13 -20.34
C CYS A 228 16.29 19.90 -21.79
N GLN A 229 14.97 19.88 -22.02
CA GLN A 229 14.42 19.65 -23.37
C GLN A 229 14.92 20.69 -24.38
N CYS A 230 15.13 21.94 -23.98
CA CYS A 230 15.59 22.97 -24.91
C CYS A 230 16.96 22.66 -25.49
N ALA A 231 17.83 22.00 -24.73
CA ALA A 231 19.17 21.62 -25.20
C ALA A 231 19.09 20.40 -26.12
N ILE A 232 18.18 19.46 -25.83
CA ILE A 232 17.87 18.33 -26.72
C ILE A 232 17.34 18.84 -28.07
N ASP A 233 16.46 19.83 -28.04
CA ASP A 233 15.84 20.42 -29.25
C ASP A 233 16.74 21.45 -29.94
N GLY A 234 17.85 21.88 -29.32
CA GLY A 234 18.75 22.90 -29.83
C GLY A 234 18.12 24.30 -29.90
N ASN A 235 17.20 24.61 -28.99
CA ASN A 235 16.42 25.86 -28.98
C ASN A 235 16.47 26.64 -27.65
N CYS A 236 17.41 26.32 -26.74
CA CYS A 236 17.62 27.14 -25.54
C CYS A 236 17.93 28.60 -25.92
N ILE A 237 17.55 29.52 -25.04
CA ILE A 237 17.81 30.97 -25.18
C ILE A 237 19.30 31.26 -25.37
N LEU A 238 20.15 30.52 -24.67
CA LEU A 238 21.60 30.50 -24.79
C LEU A 238 22.03 29.09 -25.23
N PRO A 239 22.47 28.88 -26.49
CA PRO A 239 22.77 27.56 -27.04
C PRO A 239 23.89 26.79 -26.33
N GLU A 240 24.76 27.48 -25.60
CA GLU A 240 25.88 26.91 -24.84
C GLU A 240 25.47 26.36 -23.47
N LEU A 241 24.25 26.65 -23.01
CA LEU A 241 23.75 26.23 -21.70
C LEU A 241 22.82 25.02 -21.82
N PRO A 242 22.82 24.12 -20.81
CA PRO A 242 22.02 22.90 -20.85
C PRO A 242 20.52 23.13 -20.60
N CYS A 243 20.16 24.26 -19.98
CA CYS A 243 18.78 24.65 -19.68
C CYS A 243 18.59 26.17 -19.82
N ASN A 244 17.35 26.60 -20.05
CA ASN A 244 17.03 28.03 -20.08
C ASN A 244 17.27 28.70 -18.71
N CYS A 245 16.92 28.02 -17.61
CA CYS A 245 17.10 28.55 -16.25
C CYS A 245 18.56 28.79 -15.87
N ASP A 246 19.50 28.06 -16.48
CA ASP A 246 20.95 28.27 -16.26
C ASP A 246 21.46 29.60 -16.82
N ALA A 247 20.69 30.27 -17.68
CA ALA A 247 21.02 31.62 -18.12
C ALA A 247 21.12 32.61 -16.95
N ASN A 248 20.53 32.30 -15.78
CA ASN A 248 20.57 33.09 -14.55
C ASN A 248 20.26 34.57 -14.78
N VAL A 249 19.28 34.85 -15.63
CA VAL A 249 18.86 36.21 -15.96
C VAL A 249 17.58 36.58 -15.21
N ALA A 250 17.41 37.86 -14.87
CA ALA A 250 16.20 38.37 -14.23
C ALA A 250 15.01 38.53 -15.21
N VAL A 251 14.87 37.59 -16.15
CA VAL A 251 13.79 37.52 -17.15
C VAL A 251 13.05 36.19 -16.97
N PRO A 252 11.72 36.16 -17.08
CA PRO A 252 10.97 34.90 -17.01
C PRO A 252 11.37 33.93 -18.13
N LEU A 253 11.88 32.77 -17.74
CA LEU A 253 12.23 31.65 -18.60
C LEU A 253 11.51 30.37 -18.12
N SER A 254 11.54 29.33 -18.95
CA SER A 254 10.89 28.06 -18.65
C SER A 254 11.68 26.91 -19.26
N ASP A 255 11.86 25.86 -18.48
CA ASP A 255 12.31 24.55 -18.93
C ASP A 255 11.16 23.56 -18.73
N ASN A 256 10.72 22.98 -19.84
CA ASN A 256 9.75 21.89 -19.85
C ASN A 256 10.51 20.61 -20.16
N GLY A 257 10.13 19.50 -19.55
CA GLY A 257 10.76 18.23 -19.81
C GLY A 257 9.85 17.05 -19.55
N GLU A 258 10.24 15.91 -20.11
CA GLU A 258 9.59 14.63 -19.90
C GLU A 258 10.66 13.60 -19.52
N ILE A 259 10.61 13.14 -18.28
CA ILE A 259 11.51 12.10 -17.78
C ILE A 259 10.96 10.78 -18.32
N THR A 260 11.70 10.10 -19.19
CA THR A 260 11.26 8.84 -19.84
C THR A 260 11.98 7.60 -19.28
N LEU A 261 12.89 7.81 -18.33
CA LEU A 261 13.66 6.73 -17.74
C LEU A 261 12.92 6.03 -16.60
N LYS A 262 12.16 4.99 -16.95
CA LYS A 262 11.26 4.30 -16.00
C LYS A 262 11.92 3.76 -14.72
N ARG A 263 13.22 3.41 -14.74
CA ARG A 263 13.91 2.81 -13.57
C ARG A 263 14.09 3.78 -12.39
N VAL A 264 14.08 5.09 -12.66
CA VAL A 264 14.21 6.17 -11.66
C VAL A 264 12.87 6.83 -11.34
N LEU A 265 11.83 6.56 -12.13
CA LEU A 265 10.49 7.08 -11.87
C LEU A 265 9.78 6.30 -10.77
N PRO A 266 8.85 6.96 -10.04
CA PRO A 266 8.47 8.37 -10.17
C PRO A 266 9.40 9.33 -9.42
N VAL A 267 9.27 10.63 -9.71
CA VAL A 267 9.87 11.71 -8.92
C VAL A 267 9.27 11.72 -7.52
N THR A 268 10.14 11.70 -6.50
CA THR A 268 9.75 11.68 -5.07
C THR A 268 10.00 13.01 -4.35
N ARG A 269 10.83 13.88 -4.91
CA ARG A 269 11.15 15.19 -4.34
C ARG A 269 11.65 16.15 -5.41
N LEU A 270 11.29 17.43 -5.29
CA LEU A 270 11.87 18.53 -6.06
C LEU A 270 12.62 19.46 -5.11
N ASN A 271 13.83 19.87 -5.49
CA ASN A 271 14.68 20.72 -4.67
C ASN A 271 15.17 21.89 -5.51
N PHE A 272 15.15 23.09 -4.94
CA PHE A 272 15.57 24.32 -5.61
C PHE A 272 16.34 25.22 -4.65
N GLY A 273 17.21 26.06 -5.22
CA GLY A 273 18.07 27.00 -4.52
C GLY A 273 18.56 28.10 -5.46
N HIS A 274 19.51 28.92 -5.01
CA HIS A 274 20.00 30.09 -5.74
C HIS A 274 18.92 31.14 -6.08
N THR A 275 17.81 31.16 -5.34
CA THR A 275 16.72 32.11 -5.58
C THR A 275 16.83 33.28 -4.59
N SER A 276 17.21 34.46 -5.11
CA SER A 276 17.36 35.68 -4.29
C SER A 276 16.03 36.34 -3.91
N TYR A 277 14.98 36.07 -4.69
CA TYR A 277 13.60 36.54 -4.52
C TYR A 277 12.62 35.38 -4.75
N VAL A 278 11.48 35.61 -5.41
CA VAL A 278 10.63 34.52 -5.91
C VAL A 278 11.36 33.86 -7.08
N GLY A 279 11.75 32.60 -6.90
CA GLY A 279 12.56 31.86 -7.88
C GLY A 279 11.82 31.44 -9.14
N GLY A 280 10.53 31.75 -9.21
CA GLY A 280 9.61 31.28 -10.24
C GLY A 280 8.65 30.24 -9.67
N SER A 281 8.42 29.14 -10.40
CA SER A 281 7.47 28.09 -10.00
C SER A 281 7.83 26.75 -10.63
N HIS A 282 7.28 25.66 -10.09
CA HIS A 282 7.38 24.33 -10.67
C HIS A 282 6.02 23.65 -10.78
N THR A 283 5.93 22.71 -11.71
CA THR A 283 4.78 21.82 -11.91
C THR A 283 5.31 20.43 -12.24
N LEU A 284 4.74 19.42 -11.59
CA LEU A 284 5.06 18.00 -11.83
C LEU A 284 3.79 17.28 -12.29
N GLY A 285 3.87 16.60 -13.42
CA GLY A 285 2.78 15.79 -13.93
C GLY A 285 2.67 14.44 -13.22
N LYS A 286 1.55 13.75 -13.47
CA LYS A 286 1.33 12.38 -12.99
C LYS A 286 2.41 11.44 -13.50
N LEU A 287 2.64 10.35 -12.77
CA LEU A 287 3.36 9.21 -13.32
C LEU A 287 2.43 8.52 -14.31
N GLU A 288 2.83 8.44 -15.57
CA GLU A 288 2.07 7.74 -16.61
C GLU A 288 2.87 6.53 -17.10
N CYS A 289 2.26 5.36 -17.09
CA CYS A 289 2.86 4.10 -17.53
C CYS A 289 1.95 3.39 -18.53
N VAL A 290 2.52 2.79 -19.57
CA VAL A 290 1.77 2.17 -20.67
C VAL A 290 2.43 0.89 -21.17
N GLY A 291 1.61 0.02 -21.79
CA GLY A 291 2.08 -1.22 -22.39
C GLY A 291 2.50 -2.27 -21.37
N LYS A 292 3.14 -3.33 -21.86
CA LYS A 292 3.62 -4.47 -21.07
C LYS A 292 5.11 -4.67 -21.32
N SER A 293 5.90 -4.81 -20.26
CA SER A 293 7.33 -5.08 -20.44
C SER A 293 7.56 -6.49 -21.00
N ALA A 294 8.50 -6.63 -21.93
CA ALA A 294 8.82 -7.92 -22.53
C ALA A 294 9.34 -8.94 -21.49
N GLU A 295 9.96 -8.43 -20.41
CA GLU A 295 10.54 -9.20 -19.30
C GLU A 295 9.52 -9.57 -18.21
N ALA A 296 8.38 -8.87 -18.11
CA ALA A 296 7.28 -9.23 -17.20
C ALA A 296 6.44 -10.42 -17.68
N ASN A 297 6.73 -10.97 -18.86
CA ASN A 297 6.07 -12.16 -19.39
C ASN A 297 6.47 -13.47 -18.67
N VAL A 298 7.18 -13.41 -17.54
CA VAL A 298 7.45 -14.57 -16.68
C VAL A 298 6.36 -14.62 -15.61
N PRO A 299 5.41 -15.57 -15.69
CA PRO A 299 4.32 -15.66 -14.72
C PRO A 299 4.88 -15.85 -13.31
N THR A 300 4.46 -14.97 -12.40
CA THR A 300 4.97 -14.92 -11.02
C THR A 300 4.28 -15.91 -10.09
N SER A 301 3.09 -16.40 -10.48
CA SER A 301 2.33 -17.39 -9.74
C SER A 301 1.73 -18.45 -10.67
N CYS A 302 1.27 -19.57 -10.09
CA CYS A 302 0.50 -20.57 -10.83
C CYS A 302 -0.80 -20.00 -11.40
N LEU A 303 -1.39 -18.99 -10.74
CA LEU A 303 -2.59 -18.32 -11.21
C LEU A 303 -2.30 -17.47 -12.46
N ASP A 304 -1.16 -16.77 -12.50
CA ASP A 304 -0.70 -16.02 -13.68
C ASP A 304 -0.41 -16.97 -14.86
N LEU A 305 0.15 -18.14 -14.58
CA LEU A 305 0.40 -19.20 -15.56
C LEU A 305 -0.92 -19.74 -16.14
N TRP A 306 -1.90 -20.02 -15.28
CA TRP A 306 -3.21 -20.48 -15.72
C TRP A 306 -3.94 -19.42 -16.58
N ARG A 307 -3.88 -18.14 -16.18
CA ARG A 307 -4.48 -17.01 -16.92
C ARG A 307 -3.87 -16.78 -18.29
N THR A 308 -2.59 -17.13 -18.49
CA THR A 308 -1.91 -17.06 -19.79
C THR A 308 -2.21 -18.25 -20.70
N GLY A 309 -3.15 -19.13 -20.33
CA GLY A 309 -3.60 -20.26 -21.15
C GLY A 309 -2.71 -21.51 -21.04
N TYR A 310 -1.78 -21.56 -20.09
CA TYR A 310 -1.00 -22.76 -19.83
C TYR A 310 -1.84 -23.80 -19.10
N LEU A 311 -2.19 -24.87 -19.81
CA LEU A 311 -3.02 -25.98 -19.33
C LEU A 311 -2.22 -27.28 -19.08
N LEU A 312 -0.90 -27.24 -19.25
CA LEU A 312 -0.02 -28.41 -19.17
C LEU A 312 0.63 -28.53 -17.79
N ASN A 313 0.58 -29.75 -17.24
CA ASN A 313 1.38 -30.13 -16.07
C ASN A 313 2.86 -30.22 -16.50
N GLY A 314 3.73 -29.37 -15.95
CA GLY A 314 5.15 -29.37 -16.31
C GLY A 314 5.98 -28.31 -15.56
N LEU A 315 7.30 -28.40 -15.70
CA LEU A 315 8.23 -27.39 -15.18
C LEU A 315 8.25 -26.16 -16.10
N THR A 316 7.72 -25.04 -15.63
CA THR A 316 7.85 -23.74 -16.30
C THR A 316 8.77 -22.83 -15.48
N ARG A 317 9.49 -21.92 -16.14
CA ARG A 317 10.30 -20.92 -15.42
C ARG A 317 9.34 -19.90 -14.80
N SER A 318 9.35 -19.78 -13.48
CA SER A 318 8.74 -18.67 -12.75
C SER A 318 9.82 -17.89 -12.01
N ALA A 319 9.65 -16.57 -11.89
CA ALA A 319 10.60 -15.68 -11.24
C ALA A 319 10.37 -15.68 -9.71
N ALA A 320 10.67 -16.80 -9.03
CA ALA A 320 10.81 -16.78 -7.58
C ALA A 320 12.20 -16.21 -7.22
N ARG A 321 12.27 -14.94 -6.83
CA ARG A 321 13.53 -14.31 -6.36
C ARG A 321 14.11 -15.16 -5.21
N ASN A 322 15.34 -15.65 -5.41
CA ASN A 322 16.22 -16.37 -4.48
C ASN A 322 15.95 -17.84 -4.12
N PHE A 323 15.19 -18.59 -4.92
CA PHE A 323 15.28 -20.05 -4.90
C PHE A 323 15.22 -20.59 -6.33
N VAL A 324 16.31 -21.19 -6.81
CA VAL A 324 16.22 -22.16 -7.92
C VAL A 324 15.61 -23.44 -7.33
N GLY A 325 14.33 -23.37 -6.96
CA GLY A 325 13.56 -24.47 -6.42
C GLY A 325 12.73 -25.08 -7.54
N LEU A 326 13.07 -26.31 -7.94
CA LEU A 326 12.19 -27.16 -8.74
C LEU A 326 10.89 -27.40 -7.96
N LEU A 327 9.81 -26.71 -8.32
CA LEU A 327 8.50 -26.98 -7.74
C LEU A 327 7.92 -28.26 -8.38
N TRP A 328 7.90 -29.34 -7.62
CA TRP A 328 7.24 -30.59 -8.03
C TRP A 328 5.72 -30.45 -7.86
N LEU A 329 4.97 -30.51 -8.96
CA LEU A 329 3.52 -30.64 -8.93
C LEU A 329 3.14 -32.13 -8.99
N ARG A 330 2.55 -32.64 -7.90
CA ARG A 330 1.62 -33.76 -7.95
C ARG A 330 0.23 -33.16 -7.78
N ILE A 331 -0.52 -33.00 -8.88
CA ILE A 331 -1.96 -32.76 -8.79
C ILE A 331 -2.55 -34.06 -8.26
N MET A 332 -2.86 -34.10 -6.96
CA MET A 332 -3.80 -35.08 -6.46
C MET A 332 -5.17 -34.67 -6.99
N TYR A 333 -5.65 -35.38 -8.01
CA TYR A 333 -7.06 -35.37 -8.32
C TYR A 333 -7.81 -35.83 -7.08
N VAL A 334 -8.46 -34.91 -6.36
CA VAL A 334 -9.52 -35.28 -5.43
C VAL A 334 -10.70 -35.69 -6.30
N VAL A 335 -10.71 -36.98 -6.66
CA VAL A 335 -11.91 -37.60 -7.24
C VAL A 335 -12.93 -37.64 -6.12
N PHE A 336 -13.91 -36.74 -6.17
CA PHE A 336 -15.11 -36.87 -5.34
C PHE A 336 -15.80 -38.19 -5.73
N PRO A 337 -15.94 -39.16 -4.82
CA PRO A 337 -16.63 -40.39 -5.15
C PRO A 337 -18.13 -40.10 -5.21
N GLN A 338 -18.77 -40.61 -6.27
CA GLN A 338 -20.20 -40.78 -6.35
C GLN A 338 -20.71 -41.53 -5.08
N PRO A 339 -21.90 -41.22 -4.57
CA PRO A 339 -22.42 -41.86 -3.36
C PRO A 339 -22.63 -43.36 -3.60
N GLY A 340 -21.88 -44.23 -2.91
CA GLY A 340 -22.18 -45.67 -2.90
C GLY A 340 -21.07 -46.69 -2.65
N THR A 341 -19.79 -46.35 -2.44
CA THR A 341 -18.72 -47.36 -2.26
C THR A 341 -17.99 -47.27 -0.91
N PRO A 342 -17.77 -48.39 -0.19
CA PRO A 342 -17.15 -48.39 1.15
C PRO A 342 -15.62 -48.23 1.10
N PHE A 343 -15.08 -47.50 2.07
CA PHE A 343 -13.65 -47.17 2.24
C PHE A 343 -12.83 -48.30 2.88
N THR A 344 -11.59 -48.48 2.41
CA THR A 344 -10.47 -49.03 3.20
C THR A 344 -9.27 -48.09 3.10
N HIS A 345 -8.72 -47.66 4.24
CA HIS A 345 -7.56 -46.77 4.32
C HIS A 345 -6.24 -47.56 4.23
N SER A 346 -5.26 -47.03 3.49
CA SER A 346 -3.84 -47.28 3.75
C SER A 346 -3.05 -46.00 3.51
N ILE A 347 -2.43 -45.49 4.58
CA ILE A 347 -1.48 -44.37 4.54
C ILE A 347 -0.09 -44.98 4.68
N THR A 348 0.77 -44.81 3.67
CA THR A 348 2.21 -45.00 3.80
C THR A 348 2.90 -43.68 3.50
N GLY A 349 3.47 -43.07 4.55
CA GLY A 349 4.32 -41.89 4.46
C GLY A 349 5.77 -42.29 4.22
N GLY A 350 6.46 -41.56 3.34
CA GLY A 350 7.90 -41.68 3.11
C GLY A 350 8.54 -40.30 3.00
N LEU A 351 9.27 -39.91 4.05
CA LEU A 351 10.20 -38.78 4.06
C LEU A 351 11.45 -39.18 3.27
N PHE A 352 11.92 -38.37 2.33
CA PHE A 352 13.29 -38.52 1.79
C PHE A 352 14.12 -37.25 1.97
N SER A 353 15.26 -37.46 2.61
CA SER A 353 16.30 -36.50 3.00
C SER A 353 17.17 -36.11 1.80
N SER A 354 17.58 -34.84 1.79
CA SER A 354 18.51 -34.22 0.87
C SER A 354 19.92 -34.82 0.97
N LYS A 355 20.43 -35.37 -0.14
CA LYS A 355 21.87 -35.41 -0.47
C LYS A 355 22.09 -35.98 -1.87
N SER A 356 22.72 -35.18 -2.72
CA SER A 356 23.77 -35.52 -3.71
C SER A 356 23.57 -34.84 -5.08
N PHE A 357 24.61 -34.10 -5.44
CA PHE A 357 24.83 -33.32 -6.66
C PHE A 357 25.14 -34.26 -7.82
N ILE A 358 24.48 -34.09 -8.98
CA ILE A 358 25.03 -34.54 -10.28
C ILE A 358 24.93 -33.39 -11.28
N ARG A 359 26.11 -32.88 -11.68
CA ARG A 359 26.30 -32.06 -12.88
C ARG A 359 25.90 -32.89 -14.11
N SER A 360 24.93 -32.44 -14.89
CA SER A 360 24.82 -32.83 -16.29
C SER A 360 24.71 -31.58 -17.17
N LYS A 361 25.65 -31.48 -18.12
CA LYS A 361 25.61 -30.51 -19.22
C LYS A 361 24.45 -30.89 -20.12
N VAL A 362 23.57 -29.94 -20.45
CA VAL A 362 22.61 -30.10 -21.55
C VAL A 362 22.90 -28.99 -22.56
N ALA A 363 23.21 -29.41 -23.79
CA ALA A 363 23.49 -28.57 -24.95
C ALA A 363 22.22 -27.86 -25.46
N PRO A 364 22.34 -26.74 -26.20
CA PRO A 364 21.19 -26.04 -26.75
C PRO A 364 20.56 -26.86 -27.90
N LEU A 365 19.23 -27.01 -27.86
CA LEU A 365 18.44 -27.56 -28.97
C LEU A 365 18.07 -26.43 -29.93
N GLU A 366 18.65 -26.43 -31.12
CA GLU A 366 18.15 -25.65 -32.26
C GLU A 366 16.79 -26.19 -32.72
N LEU A 367 15.79 -25.31 -32.80
CA LEU A 367 14.48 -25.62 -33.37
C LEU A 367 14.44 -25.23 -34.85
N LYS A 368 14.46 -26.25 -35.70
CA LYS A 368 14.32 -26.15 -37.15
C LYS A 368 12.85 -25.94 -37.50
N VAL A 369 12.50 -24.73 -37.97
CA VAL A 369 11.16 -24.36 -38.42
C VAL A 369 10.83 -25.09 -39.74
N ARG A 370 9.69 -25.78 -39.81
CA ARG A 370 9.09 -26.23 -41.08
C ARG A 370 7.90 -25.33 -41.45
N PRO A 371 7.70 -24.97 -42.73
CA PRO A 371 6.55 -24.17 -43.14
C PRO A 371 5.28 -25.03 -43.22
N LEU A 372 4.14 -24.41 -42.90
CA LEU A 372 2.79 -24.96 -43.02
C LEU A 372 2.39 -25.17 -44.49
N PRO A 373 1.58 -26.19 -44.83
CA PRO A 373 1.01 -26.33 -46.16
C PRO A 373 -0.15 -25.35 -46.37
N ASN A 374 -0.16 -24.74 -47.56
CA ASN A 374 -1.22 -23.85 -48.05
C ASN A 374 -2.56 -24.60 -48.19
N GLU A 375 -3.64 -23.99 -47.69
CA GLU A 375 -5.00 -24.30 -48.12
C GLU A 375 -5.37 -23.40 -49.31
N ALA A 376 -5.80 -24.03 -50.40
CA ALA A 376 -6.72 -23.47 -51.38
C ALA A 376 -7.33 -24.61 -52.22
N PRO A 377 -8.50 -24.41 -52.84
CA PRO A 377 -9.50 -23.36 -52.64
C PRO A 377 -10.75 -23.81 -51.88
#